data_AF-A0A0F9ZYZ1-F1
#
_entry.id   AF-A0A0F9ZYZ1-F1
#
_cell.length_a   1.000
_cell.length_b   1.000
_cell.length_c   1.000
_cell.angle_alpha   90.00
_cell.angle_beta   90.00
_cell.angle_gamma   90.00
#
_symmetry.space_group_name_H-M   'P 1'
#
loop_
_entity.id
_entity.type
_entity.pdbx_description
1 polymer ?
#
loop_
_entity_poly.entity_id
_entity_poly.type
_entity_poly.pdbx_seq_one_letter_code
_entity_poly.pdbx_strand_id
1 'polypeptide(L)'
;MEQQHIDSLLERYLTLIDEYSRLREELSKLQAGVFQNIARANFTGERGMRYGQDHYDERMRALRVLDIAPGGDDVPIFAIKSLNSPVDDEVQKEDEKYEDSPDGDKADTQANSEANPEDEQSPEDQSEEKEKEEKMKTKKATYNPLRWFGILAPAPLRTAQTLSIQAVEEVIPRLISVNTEMEHVEIEIRRARKKRAKAAAAAVAEKEAVGMEAVEAR
;
A
#
# COMPACT_ATOMS: atom_id res chain seq x y z
N MET A 1 25.84 29.18 -17.93
CA MET A 1 25.88 28.36 -16.70
C MET A 1 24.62 28.53 -15.86
N GLU A 2 24.42 29.65 -15.15
CA GLU A 2 23.24 29.82 -14.26
C GLU A 2 21.88 29.71 -14.97
N GLN A 3 21.77 30.16 -16.22
CA GLN A 3 20.54 30.01 -17.01
C GLN A 3 20.24 28.54 -17.36
N GLN A 4 21.24 27.81 -17.85
CA GLN A 4 21.11 26.38 -18.19
C GLN A 4 20.73 25.55 -16.96
N HIS A 5 21.24 25.91 -15.78
CA HIS A 5 20.85 25.27 -14.53
C HIS A 5 19.38 25.52 -14.19
N ILE A 6 18.90 26.76 -14.29
CA ILE A 6 17.47 27.08 -14.09
C ILE A 6 16.60 26.31 -15.09
N ASP A 7 17.01 26.24 -16.35
CA ASP A 7 16.26 25.54 -17.39
C ASP A 7 16.19 24.03 -17.10
N SER A 8 17.29 23.42 -16.63
CA SER A 8 17.30 22.00 -16.21
C SER A 8 16.40 21.71 -15.00
N LEU A 9 16.32 22.64 -14.03
CA LEU A 9 15.42 22.50 -12.88
C LEU A 9 13.95 22.63 -13.30
N LEU A 10 13.64 23.52 -14.25
CA LEU A 10 12.30 23.67 -14.79
C LEU A 10 11.87 22.43 -15.60
N GLU A 11 12.78 21.86 -16.40
CA GLU A 11 12.54 20.60 -17.11
C GLU A 11 12.20 19.48 -16.11
N ARG A 12 13.02 19.30 -15.07
CA ARG A 12 12.76 18.33 -14.00
C ARG A 12 11.41 18.59 -13.33
N TYR A 13 11.10 19.84 -12.99
CA TYR A 13 9.81 20.19 -12.37
C TYR A 13 8.61 19.82 -13.26
N LEU A 14 8.69 20.06 -14.57
CA LEU A 14 7.64 19.68 -15.52
C LEU A 14 7.47 18.16 -15.62
N THR A 15 8.56 17.39 -15.59
CA THR A 15 8.47 15.92 -15.55
C THR A 15 7.80 15.42 -14.28
N LEU A 16 8.08 16.05 -13.13
CA LEU A 16 7.45 15.70 -11.85
C LEU A 16 5.95 16.05 -11.85
N ILE A 17 5.53 17.15 -12.48
CA ILE A 17 4.10 17.49 -12.63
C ILE A 17 3.35 16.44 -13.46
N ASP A 18 3.94 15.98 -14.56
CA ASP A 18 3.34 14.93 -15.39
C ASP A 18 3.22 13.62 -14.60
N GLU A 19 4.27 13.22 -13.89
CA GLU A 19 4.24 12.05 -13.01
C GLU A 19 3.16 12.18 -11.92
N TYR A 20 3.12 13.32 -11.22
CA TYR A 20 2.11 13.61 -10.20
C TYR A 20 0.68 13.51 -10.76
N SER A 21 0.45 14.08 -11.95
CA SER A 21 -0.87 14.09 -12.59
C SER A 21 -1.32 12.66 -12.93
N ARG A 22 -0.41 11.83 -13.48
CA ARG A 22 -0.68 10.42 -13.79
C ARG A 22 -0.98 9.61 -12.53
N LEU A 23 -0.19 9.79 -11.47
CA LEU A 23 -0.42 9.12 -10.18
C LEU A 23 -1.76 9.52 -9.56
N ARG A 24 -2.16 10.79 -9.70
CA ARG A 24 -3.46 11.26 -9.21
C ARG A 24 -4.63 10.65 -9.99
N GLU A 25 -4.50 10.50 -11.30
CA GLU A 25 -5.49 9.81 -12.14
C GLU A 25 -5.59 8.33 -11.76
N GLU A 26 -4.45 7.66 -11.57
CA GLU A 26 -4.39 6.27 -11.12
C GLU A 26 -5.04 6.07 -9.76
N LEU A 27 -4.71 6.92 -8.78
CA LEU A 27 -5.35 6.91 -7.46
C LEU A 27 -6.87 7.07 -7.57
N SER A 28 -7.33 7.98 -8.43
CA SER A 28 -8.75 8.21 -8.67
C SER A 28 -9.45 6.98 -9.26
N LYS A 29 -8.79 6.29 -10.20
CA LYS A 29 -9.29 5.04 -10.78
C LYS A 29 -9.38 3.92 -9.74
N LEU A 30 -8.34 3.73 -8.93
CA LEU A 30 -8.33 2.74 -7.86
C LEU A 30 -9.44 3.03 -6.83
N GLN A 31 -9.55 4.27 -6.36
CA GLN A 31 -10.60 4.68 -5.42
C GLN A 31 -12.01 4.46 -5.99
N ALA A 32 -12.24 4.84 -7.25
CA ALA A 32 -13.52 4.58 -7.92
C ALA A 32 -13.83 3.08 -7.94
N GLY A 33 -12.85 2.23 -8.29
CA GLY A 33 -12.99 0.78 -8.25
C GLY A 33 -13.27 0.23 -6.86
N VAL A 34 -12.62 0.75 -5.81
CA VAL A 34 -12.90 0.40 -4.41
C VAL A 34 -14.34 0.69 -4.06
N PHE A 35 -14.81 1.92 -4.30
CA PHE A 35 -16.18 2.32 -3.94
C PHE A 35 -17.24 1.54 -4.73
N GLN A 36 -17.01 1.27 -6.01
CA GLN A 36 -17.90 0.46 -6.83
C GLN A 36 -18.01 -0.97 -6.30
N ASN A 37 -16.88 -1.59 -5.94
CA ASN A 37 -16.88 -2.95 -5.41
C ASN A 37 -17.50 -3.04 -4.01
N ILE A 38 -17.29 -2.04 -3.14
CA ILE A 38 -17.99 -1.94 -1.86
C ILE A 38 -19.50 -1.79 -2.07
N ALA A 39 -19.93 -0.93 -3.00
CA ALA A 39 -21.34 -0.76 -3.33
C ALA A 39 -21.96 -2.08 -3.84
N ARG A 40 -21.24 -2.80 -4.71
CA ARG A 40 -21.67 -4.12 -5.21
C ARG A 40 -21.75 -5.15 -4.09
N ALA A 41 -20.79 -5.18 -3.17
CA ALA A 41 -20.83 -6.06 -1.99
C ALA A 41 -22.08 -5.75 -1.15
N ASN A 42 -22.35 -4.47 -0.85
CA ASN A 42 -23.52 -4.06 -0.08
C ASN A 42 -24.85 -4.36 -0.79
N PHE A 43 -24.89 -4.31 -2.12
CA PHE A 43 -26.09 -4.63 -2.89
C PHE A 43 -26.38 -6.13 -2.97
N THR A 44 -25.32 -6.95 -3.05
CA THR A 44 -25.43 -8.41 -3.17
C THR A 44 -25.42 -9.14 -1.82
N GLY A 45 -25.11 -8.43 -0.74
CA GLY A 45 -25.13 -8.95 0.62
C GLY A 45 -26.51 -9.43 1.05
N GLU A 46 -26.54 -10.32 2.05
CA GLU A 46 -27.78 -10.79 2.66
C GLU A 46 -28.61 -9.61 3.19
N ARG A 47 -29.93 -9.80 3.23
CA ARG A 47 -30.88 -8.72 3.52
C ARG A 47 -30.61 -8.11 4.91
N GLY A 48 -30.10 -6.88 4.92
CA GLY A 48 -29.75 -6.15 6.14
C GLY A 48 -28.26 -6.12 6.49
N MET A 49 -27.40 -6.86 5.76
CA MET A 49 -25.95 -6.80 5.92
C MET A 49 -25.36 -5.65 5.12
N ARG A 50 -24.67 -4.73 5.81
CA ARG A 50 -23.93 -3.63 5.20
C ARG A 50 -22.48 -3.71 5.66
N TYR A 51 -21.58 -3.98 4.72
CA TYR A 51 -20.15 -3.98 5.00
C TYR A 51 -19.70 -2.56 5.35
N GLY A 52 -19.41 -2.35 6.63
CA GLY A 52 -19.14 -1.05 7.21
C GLY A 52 -18.61 -1.14 8.63
N GLN A 53 -18.54 0.00 9.30
CA GLN A 53 -17.90 0.12 10.60
C GLN A 53 -18.62 -0.67 11.71
N ASP A 54 -19.91 -0.91 11.53
CA ASP A 54 -20.75 -1.63 12.49
C ASP A 54 -20.29 -3.10 12.73
N HIS A 55 -19.49 -3.65 11.82
CA HIS A 55 -18.93 -5.00 11.92
C HIS A 55 -17.45 -5.02 12.35
N TYR A 56 -16.87 -3.87 12.70
CA TYR A 56 -15.49 -3.83 13.16
C TYR A 56 -15.39 -4.41 14.58
N ASP A 57 -14.42 -5.31 14.77
CA ASP A 57 -13.97 -5.66 16.11
C ASP A 57 -13.14 -4.48 16.64
N GLU A 58 -13.39 -4.03 17.88
CA GLU A 58 -12.70 -2.89 18.54
C GLU A 58 -11.16 -3.05 18.60
N ARG A 59 -10.67 -4.23 18.20
CA ARG A 59 -9.26 -4.62 18.12
C ARG A 59 -8.56 -4.21 16.82
N MET A 60 -9.18 -3.42 15.95
CA MET A 60 -8.59 -3.01 14.68
C MET A 60 -7.15 -2.45 14.85
N ARG A 61 -6.22 -2.99 14.06
CA ARG A 61 -4.83 -2.52 13.98
C ARG A 61 -4.44 -2.24 12.54
N ALA A 62 -3.63 -1.21 12.34
CA ALA A 62 -3.05 -0.94 11.03
C ALA A 62 -2.15 -2.10 10.61
N LEU A 63 -2.42 -2.69 9.45
CA LEU A 63 -1.57 -3.71 8.84
C LEU A 63 -0.41 -3.09 8.05
N ARG A 64 -0.63 -1.88 7.54
CA ARG A 64 0.28 -1.15 6.67
C ARG A 64 0.57 0.19 7.32
N VAL A 65 1.84 0.49 7.50
CA VAL A 65 2.30 1.74 8.11
C VAL A 65 3.32 2.38 7.19
N LEU A 66 3.21 3.69 7.01
CA LEU A 66 4.19 4.49 6.29
C LEU A 66 5.28 4.93 7.26
N ASP A 67 6.52 4.61 6.92
CA ASP A 67 7.72 5.11 7.59
C ASP A 67 8.22 6.35 6.87
N ILE A 68 8.58 7.36 7.66
CA ILE A 68 9.10 8.63 7.16
C ILE A 68 10.51 8.77 7.71
N ALA A 69 11.50 8.64 6.83
CA ALA A 69 12.90 8.82 7.17
C ALA A 69 13.43 10.14 6.61
N PRO A 70 14.34 10.84 7.31
CA PRO A 70 15.03 11.99 6.74
C PRO A 70 15.94 11.55 5.58
N GLY A 71 15.84 12.20 4.42
CA GLY A 71 16.68 11.94 3.25
C GLY A 71 17.84 12.92 3.09
N GLY A 72 18.61 12.74 2.01
CA GLY A 72 19.93 13.36 1.78
C GLY A 72 19.97 14.87 1.53
N ASP A 73 18.82 15.52 1.29
CA ASP A 73 18.72 16.95 0.95
C ASP A 73 17.52 17.63 1.65
N ASP A 74 17.20 17.22 2.89
CA ASP A 74 15.99 17.64 3.63
C ASP A 74 14.67 17.17 2.98
N VAL A 75 14.76 16.33 1.94
CA VAL A 75 13.62 15.65 1.33
C VAL A 75 13.34 14.34 2.08
N PRO A 76 12.15 14.15 2.67
CA PRO A 76 11.80 12.92 3.37
C PRO A 76 11.64 11.75 2.40
N ILE A 77 12.07 10.57 2.84
CA ILE A 77 11.89 9.30 2.13
C ILE A 77 10.72 8.56 2.75
N PHE A 78 9.75 8.18 1.91
CA PHE A 78 8.56 7.46 2.30
C PHE A 78 8.70 5.97 1.95
N ALA A 79 8.63 5.10 2.94
CA ALA A 79 8.72 3.65 2.74
C ALA A 79 7.61 2.94 3.51
N ILE A 80 7.01 1.90 2.92
CA ILE A 80 5.98 1.14 3.62
C ILE A 80 6.60 0.04 4.44
N LYS A 81 6.21 0.01 5.71
CA LYS A 81 6.43 -1.12 6.60
C LYS A 81 5.13 -1.92 6.67
N SER A 82 5.11 -3.09 6.04
CA SER A 82 4.04 -4.07 6.24
C SER A 82 4.26 -4.75 7.59
N LEU A 83 3.37 -4.51 8.55
CA LEU A 83 3.50 -5.07 9.90
C LEU A 83 3.14 -6.56 9.93
N ASN A 84 2.27 -7.01 9.03
CA ASN A 84 1.95 -8.43 8.77
C ASN A 84 1.39 -8.55 7.34
N SER A 85 2.09 -9.25 6.45
CA SER A 85 1.54 -9.59 5.13
C SER A 85 0.54 -10.75 5.29
N PRO A 86 -0.73 -10.62 4.88
CA PRO A 86 -1.60 -11.76 4.73
C PRO A 86 -1.16 -12.53 3.48
N VAL A 87 -0.51 -13.67 3.68
CA VAL A 87 -0.37 -14.69 2.63
C VAL A 87 -1.77 -15.28 2.46
N ASP A 88 -2.43 -14.97 1.34
CA ASP A 88 -3.63 -15.71 0.93
C ASP A 88 -3.17 -17.14 0.55
N ASP A 89 -3.80 -18.14 1.18
CA ASP A 89 -3.63 -19.54 0.82
C ASP A 89 -3.96 -19.73 -0.67
N GLU A 90 -3.04 -20.40 -1.36
CA GLU A 90 -3.05 -20.61 -2.80
C GLU A 90 -4.36 -21.26 -3.28
N VAL A 91 -4.97 -20.64 -4.30
CA VAL A 91 -5.87 -21.34 -5.21
C VAL A 91 -5.00 -22.25 -6.06
N GLN A 92 -4.92 -23.53 -5.69
CA GLN A 92 -4.41 -24.57 -6.58
C GLN A 92 -5.28 -24.62 -7.84
N LYS A 93 -4.67 -24.23 -8.97
CA LYS A 93 -5.05 -24.66 -10.31
C LYS A 93 -4.01 -25.66 -10.79
N GLU A 94 -4.43 -26.48 -11.75
CA GLU A 94 -3.75 -27.60 -12.44
C GLU A 94 -4.28 -28.96 -11.95
N ASP A 95 -4.97 -29.81 -12.73
CA ASP A 95 -5.18 -29.86 -14.18
C ASP A 95 -6.44 -30.65 -14.55
N GLU A 96 -7.14 -30.19 -15.58
CA GLU A 96 -8.10 -30.97 -16.36
C GLU A 96 -7.34 -31.83 -17.39
N LYS A 97 -7.59 -33.15 -17.40
CA LYS A 97 -7.45 -33.96 -18.62
C LYS A 97 -8.50 -35.08 -18.67
N TYR A 98 -9.50 -34.86 -19.51
CA TYR A 98 -10.32 -35.82 -20.28
C TYR A 98 -9.45 -36.97 -20.85
N GLU A 99 -9.84 -38.24 -21.06
CA GLU A 99 -11.08 -39.03 -21.14
C GLU A 99 -10.75 -40.48 -20.71
N ASP A 100 -11.71 -41.23 -20.17
CA ASP A 100 -12.21 -42.47 -20.80
C ASP A 100 -13.38 -43.06 -19.96
N SER A 101 -14.41 -43.53 -20.64
CA SER A 101 -15.55 -44.29 -20.12
C SER A 101 -15.86 -45.32 -21.21
N PRO A 102 -16.35 -46.55 -20.94
CA PRO A 102 -17.36 -46.87 -19.92
C PRO A 102 -17.21 -48.27 -19.27
N ASP A 103 -17.95 -48.59 -18.19
CA ASP A 103 -18.98 -49.64 -18.20
C ASP A 103 -19.63 -49.88 -16.81
N GLY A 104 -20.94 -50.15 -16.84
CA GLY A 104 -21.58 -51.26 -16.12
C GLY A 104 -21.62 -51.37 -14.58
N ASP A 105 -22.79 -51.01 -14.05
CA ASP A 105 -23.68 -51.89 -13.26
C ASP A 105 -23.58 -51.97 -11.69
N LYS A 106 -24.72 -51.62 -11.08
CA LYS A 106 -25.39 -52.18 -9.87
C LYS A 106 -25.02 -51.82 -8.42
N ALA A 107 -26.07 -51.27 -7.78
CA ALA A 107 -26.76 -51.75 -6.55
C ALA A 107 -26.33 -51.23 -5.16
N ASP A 108 -27.16 -50.29 -4.67
CA ASP A 108 -28.00 -50.36 -3.46
C ASP A 108 -27.45 -50.82 -2.07
N THR A 109 -27.86 -50.03 -1.07
CA THR A 109 -28.25 -50.41 0.32
C THR A 109 -27.36 -49.91 1.48
N GLN A 110 -27.86 -48.86 2.14
CA GLN A 110 -28.03 -48.61 3.60
C GLN A 110 -27.13 -49.35 4.62
N ALA A 111 -26.59 -48.60 5.60
CA ALA A 111 -27.00 -48.71 7.01
C ALA A 111 -26.32 -47.66 7.91
N ASN A 112 -27.12 -47.17 8.84
CA ASN A 112 -26.85 -46.17 9.86
C ASN A 112 -26.47 -46.84 11.20
N SER A 113 -25.99 -46.00 12.12
CA SER A 113 -26.10 -46.03 13.60
C SER A 113 -25.23 -46.96 14.46
N GLU A 114 -24.47 -46.26 15.33
CA GLU A 114 -24.35 -46.40 16.80
C GLU A 114 -23.50 -47.52 17.41
N ALA A 115 -22.51 -47.11 18.22
CA ALA A 115 -22.45 -47.44 19.65
C ALA A 115 -21.27 -46.74 20.36
N ASN A 116 -21.59 -45.94 21.38
CA ASN A 116 -20.74 -45.67 22.55
C ASN A 116 -20.82 -46.91 23.48
N PRO A 117 -19.88 -47.14 24.42
CA PRO A 117 -20.05 -46.55 25.75
C PRO A 117 -18.75 -46.18 26.50
N GLU A 118 -18.99 -45.49 27.61
CA GLU A 118 -18.11 -44.99 28.67
C GLU A 118 -17.36 -46.11 29.43
N ASP A 119 -16.16 -45.83 29.96
CA ASP A 119 -15.86 -46.04 31.39
C ASP A 119 -14.51 -45.46 31.85
N GLU A 120 -14.62 -44.60 32.87
CA GLU A 120 -13.85 -44.44 34.12
C GLU A 120 -12.31 -44.59 34.27
N GLN A 121 -11.79 -43.56 34.97
CA GLN A 121 -10.74 -43.55 36.02
C GLN A 121 -9.24 -43.28 35.69
N SER A 122 -8.79 -42.14 36.25
CA SER A 122 -7.42 -41.67 36.58
C SER A 122 -6.68 -42.65 37.53
N PRO A 123 -5.35 -42.56 37.81
CA PRO A 123 -4.58 -41.31 38.01
C PRO A 123 -3.12 -41.24 37.50
N GLU A 124 -2.65 -40.00 37.41
CA GLU A 124 -1.28 -39.53 37.71
C GLU A 124 -0.07 -40.29 37.13
N ASP A 125 0.59 -39.68 36.15
CA ASP A 125 2.05 -39.49 36.29
C ASP A 125 2.50 -38.16 35.69
N GLN A 126 2.96 -37.29 36.59
CA GLN A 126 3.52 -35.98 36.32
C GLN A 126 4.98 -36.16 35.91
N SER A 127 5.36 -35.81 34.68
CA SER A 127 6.70 -35.24 34.40
C SER A 127 7.00 -34.97 32.92
N GLU A 128 6.11 -34.38 32.12
CA GLU A 128 6.53 -33.81 30.81
C GLU A 128 5.84 -32.47 30.49
N GLU A 129 5.48 -31.71 31.52
CA GLU A 129 4.71 -30.47 31.38
C GLU A 129 5.58 -29.19 31.23
N LYS A 130 6.90 -29.32 31.00
CA LYS A 130 7.80 -28.16 30.91
C LYS A 130 8.42 -27.86 29.55
N GLU A 131 8.13 -28.65 28.51
CA GLU A 131 8.64 -28.37 27.15
C GLU A 131 7.55 -28.02 26.11
N LYS A 132 6.27 -28.04 26.50
CA LYS A 132 5.16 -27.66 25.59
C LYS A 132 4.69 -26.21 25.71
N GLU A 133 5.03 -25.50 26.79
CA GLU A 133 4.59 -24.10 26.98
C GLU A 133 5.40 -23.07 26.20
N GLU A 134 6.65 -23.35 25.80
CA GLU A 134 7.43 -22.40 24.98
C GLU A 134 7.16 -22.52 23.47
N LYS A 135 6.56 -23.62 23.00
CA LYS A 135 6.20 -23.82 21.58
C LYS A 135 4.78 -23.34 21.21
N MET A 136 4.04 -22.73 22.15
CA MET A 136 2.77 -22.05 21.84
C MET A 136 2.95 -20.58 21.41
N LYS A 137 4.18 -20.07 21.32
CA LYS A 137 4.48 -18.72 20.83
C LYS A 137 4.87 -18.65 19.36
N THR A 138 4.13 -19.26 18.43
CA THR A 138 4.21 -18.87 16.99
C THR A 138 3.14 -19.58 16.16
N LYS A 139 1.90 -19.13 16.25
CA LYS A 139 1.08 -19.01 15.04
C LYS A 139 0.64 -17.56 15.03
N LYS A 140 1.38 -16.70 14.32
CA LYS A 140 0.93 -15.32 14.09
C LYS A 140 -0.43 -15.45 13.43
N ALA A 141 -1.51 -15.22 14.18
CA ALA A 141 -2.85 -15.28 13.64
C ALA A 141 -2.89 -14.27 12.49
N THR A 142 -3.09 -14.77 11.28
CA THR A 142 -3.19 -13.96 10.06
C THR A 142 -4.37 -13.02 10.27
N TYR A 143 -4.06 -11.76 10.57
CA TYR A 143 -5.08 -10.76 10.92
C TYR A 143 -5.65 -10.18 9.63
N ASN A 144 -6.41 -10.98 8.88
CA ASN A 144 -7.10 -10.49 7.71
C ASN A 144 -8.39 -9.78 8.15
N PRO A 145 -8.53 -8.45 7.93
CA PRO A 145 -9.67 -7.67 8.38
C PRO A 145 -10.97 -8.10 7.70
N LEU A 146 -10.91 -8.80 6.56
CA LEU A 146 -12.11 -9.34 5.92
C LEU A 146 -12.83 -10.39 6.77
N ARG A 147 -12.12 -11.05 7.69
CA ARG A 147 -12.71 -12.04 8.60
C ARG A 147 -13.68 -11.43 9.60
N TRP A 148 -13.65 -10.11 9.81
CA TRP A 148 -14.65 -9.43 10.64
C TRP A 148 -16.06 -9.48 10.04
N PHE A 149 -16.15 -9.66 8.72
CA PHE A 149 -17.43 -9.74 8.01
C PHE A 149 -17.92 -11.18 7.81
N GLY A 150 -17.34 -12.14 8.54
CA GLY A 150 -17.68 -13.56 8.46
C GLY A 150 -16.57 -14.41 7.86
N ILE A 151 -16.80 -15.72 7.83
CA ILE A 151 -15.84 -16.72 7.35
C ILE A 151 -15.62 -16.59 5.84
N LEU A 152 -16.66 -16.22 5.09
CA LEU A 152 -16.63 -16.10 3.63
C LEU A 152 -16.94 -14.66 3.21
N ALA A 153 -15.89 -13.86 3.01
CA ALA A 153 -16.05 -12.51 2.46
C ALA A 153 -16.44 -12.58 0.98
N PRO A 154 -17.45 -11.80 0.54
CA PRO A 154 -17.90 -11.84 -0.85
C PRO A 154 -16.80 -11.34 -1.80
N ALA A 155 -16.77 -11.89 -3.02
CA ALA A 155 -15.73 -11.58 -4.00
C ALA A 155 -15.51 -10.07 -4.24
N PRO A 156 -16.57 -9.22 -4.38
CA PRO A 156 -16.36 -7.78 -4.54
C PRO A 156 -15.64 -7.14 -3.35
N LEU A 157 -15.85 -7.62 -2.12
CA LEU A 157 -15.18 -7.07 -0.94
C LEU A 157 -13.68 -7.43 -0.92
N ARG A 158 -13.34 -8.64 -1.37
CA ARG A 158 -11.93 -9.04 -1.60
C ARG A 158 -11.28 -8.16 -2.66
N THR A 159 -11.93 -7.94 -3.79
CA THR A 159 -11.43 -7.03 -4.84
C THR A 159 -11.25 -5.61 -4.32
N ALA A 160 -12.20 -5.08 -3.54
CA ALA A 160 -12.08 -3.76 -2.93
C ALA A 160 -10.87 -3.67 -1.97
N GLN A 161 -10.59 -4.73 -1.22
CA GLN A 161 -9.40 -4.82 -0.38
C GLN A 161 -8.13 -4.78 -1.24
N THR A 162 -8.02 -5.60 -2.28
CA THR A 162 -6.85 -5.61 -3.17
C THR A 162 -6.56 -4.24 -3.79
N LEU A 163 -7.59 -3.57 -4.33
CA LEU A 163 -7.45 -2.23 -4.90
C LEU A 163 -7.04 -1.18 -3.85
N SER A 164 -7.58 -1.31 -2.63
CA SER A 164 -7.22 -0.41 -1.50
C SER A 164 -5.77 -0.64 -1.07
N ILE A 165 -5.34 -1.90 -1.04
CA ILE A 165 -3.96 -2.27 -0.77
C ILE A 165 -3.03 -1.65 -1.80
N GLN A 166 -3.34 -1.80 -3.08
CA GLN A 166 -2.55 -1.21 -4.17
C GLN A 166 -2.43 0.31 -4.05
N ALA A 167 -3.54 1.00 -3.76
CA ALA A 167 -3.53 2.45 -3.59
C ALA A 167 -2.61 2.90 -2.43
N VAL A 168 -2.64 2.19 -1.30
CA VAL A 168 -1.84 2.52 -0.11
C VAL A 168 -0.39 2.06 -0.23
N GLU A 169 -0.13 0.94 -0.91
CA GLU A 169 1.20 0.35 -1.03
C GLU A 169 2.04 0.94 -2.17
N GLU A 170 1.40 1.39 -3.25
CA GLU A 170 2.12 1.79 -4.46
C GLU A 170 1.92 3.27 -4.74
N VAL A 171 0.65 3.69 -4.87
CA VAL A 171 0.33 5.01 -5.44
C VAL A 171 0.54 6.15 -4.44
N ILE A 172 0.00 6.03 -3.22
CA ILE A 172 0.08 7.10 -2.21
C ILE A 172 1.53 7.44 -1.81
N PRO A 173 2.42 6.47 -1.48
CA PRO A 173 3.80 6.80 -1.12
C PRO A 173 4.55 7.47 -2.26
N ARG A 174 4.34 7.00 -3.51
CA ARG A 174 4.97 7.62 -4.68
C ARG A 174 4.47 9.04 -4.89
N LEU A 175 3.16 9.27 -4.76
CA LEU A 175 2.54 10.58 -4.94
C LEU A 175 3.06 11.59 -3.91
N ILE A 176 3.20 11.19 -2.63
CA ILE A 176 3.75 12.06 -1.59
C ILE A 176 5.24 12.31 -1.85
N SER A 177 6.01 11.29 -2.25
CA SER A 177 7.43 11.44 -2.60
C SER A 177 7.63 12.47 -3.72
N VAL A 178 6.87 12.33 -4.82
CA VAL A 178 6.90 13.27 -5.95
C VAL A 178 6.51 14.67 -5.50
N ASN A 179 5.48 14.82 -4.66
CA ASN A 179 5.09 16.13 -4.14
C ASN A 179 6.23 16.79 -3.33
N THR A 180 6.92 16.03 -2.48
CA THR A 180 8.07 16.58 -1.73
C THR A 180 9.27 16.91 -2.61
N GLU A 181 9.52 16.12 -3.66
CA GLU A 181 10.55 16.45 -4.66
C GLU A 181 10.19 17.71 -5.45
N MET A 182 8.92 17.91 -5.80
CA MET A 182 8.44 19.11 -6.47
C MET A 182 8.67 20.35 -5.59
N GLU A 183 8.30 20.29 -4.31
CA GLU A 183 8.54 21.39 -3.35
C GLU A 183 10.03 21.72 -3.22
N HIS A 184 10.89 20.70 -3.18
CA HIS A 184 12.34 20.89 -3.15
C HIS A 184 12.85 21.60 -4.41
N VAL A 185 12.46 21.13 -5.59
CA VAL A 185 12.87 21.72 -6.87
C VAL A 185 12.35 23.16 -7.01
N GLU A 186 11.15 23.48 -6.53
CA GLU A 186 10.66 24.85 -6.48
C GLU A 186 11.56 25.78 -5.64
N ILE A 187 12.03 25.29 -4.49
CA ILE A 187 12.95 26.02 -3.64
C ILE A 187 14.28 26.25 -4.36
N GLU A 188 14.82 25.23 -5.04
CA GLU A 188 16.04 25.36 -5.84
C GLU A 188 15.90 26.36 -6.98
N ILE A 189 14.79 26.33 -7.72
CA ILE A 189 14.50 27.30 -8.79
C ILE A 189 14.46 28.72 -8.22
N ARG A 190 13.78 28.94 -7.08
CA ARG A 190 13.73 30.25 -6.41
C ARG A 190 15.14 30.71 -6.01
N ARG A 191 15.96 29.83 -5.44
CA ARG A 191 17.35 30.12 -5.05
C ARG A 191 18.22 30.46 -6.26
N ALA A 192 18.16 29.66 -7.33
CA ALA A 192 18.92 29.88 -8.56
C ALA A 192 18.55 31.20 -9.24
N ARG A 193 17.24 31.51 -9.35
CA ARG A 193 16.76 32.80 -9.89
C ARG A 193 17.26 33.98 -9.07
N LYS A 194 17.20 33.89 -7.73
CA LYS A 194 17.71 34.93 -6.83
C LYS A 194 19.22 35.14 -7.01
N LYS A 195 19.99 34.06 -7.11
CA LYS A 195 21.44 34.10 -7.35
C LYS A 195 21.78 34.77 -8.68
N ARG A 196 21.07 34.41 -9.75
CA ARG A 196 21.22 35.03 -11.08
C ARG A 196 20.93 36.54 -11.04
N ALA A 197 19.83 36.95 -10.40
CA ALA A 197 19.47 38.36 -10.28
C ALA A 197 20.53 39.17 -9.52
N LYS A 198 21.07 38.62 -8.42
CA LYS A 198 22.15 39.26 -7.66
C LYS A 198 23.44 39.40 -8.49
N ALA A 199 23.82 38.35 -9.23
CA ALA A 199 24.99 38.38 -10.10
C ALA A 199 24.84 39.41 -11.23
N ALA A 200 23.64 39.50 -11.83
CA ALA A 200 23.33 40.50 -12.84
C ALA A 200 23.42 41.93 -12.29
N ALA A 201 22.87 42.19 -11.10
CA ALA A 201 22.96 43.50 -10.45
C ALA A 201 24.40 43.89 -10.12
N ALA A 202 25.21 42.95 -9.60
CA ALA A 202 26.63 43.19 -9.32
C ALA A 202 27.42 43.52 -10.59
N ALA A 203 27.17 42.81 -11.69
CA ALA A 203 27.83 43.08 -12.97
C ALA A 203 27.42 44.43 -13.59
N VAL A 204 26.21 44.93 -13.31
CA VAL A 204 25.80 46.28 -13.72
C VAL A 204 26.52 47.33 -12.87
N ALA A 205 26.55 47.17 -11.55
CA ALA A 205 27.23 48.09 -10.65
C ALA A 205 28.74 48.19 -10.94
N GLU A 206 29.40 47.07 -11.28
CA GLU A 206 30.81 47.06 -11.66
C GLU A 206 31.06 47.80 -12.98
N LYS A 207 30.17 47.65 -13.97
CA LYS A 207 30.26 48.39 -15.24
C LYS A 207 30.02 49.89 -15.06
N GLU A 208 29.12 50.28 -14.18
CA GLU A 208 28.86 51.70 -13.85
C GLU A 208 30.06 52.33 -13.14
N ALA A 209 30.69 51.61 -12.20
CA ALA A 209 31.90 52.08 -11.51
C ALA A 209 33.08 52.30 -12.48
N VAL A 210 33.34 51.34 -13.36
CA VAL A 210 34.40 51.46 -14.39
C VAL A 210 34.10 52.59 -15.40
N GLY A 211 32.82 52.81 -15.70
CA GLY A 211 32.39 53.93 -16.55
C GLY A 211 32.60 55.30 -15.91
N MET A 212 32.39 55.42 -14.60
CA MET A 212 32.63 56.66 -13.84
C MET A 212 34.12 56.98 -13.72
N GLU A 213 34.98 56.00 -13.43
CA GLU A 213 36.43 56.19 -13.37
C GLU A 213 37.02 56.64 -14.72
N ALA A 214 36.47 56.15 -15.84
CA ALA A 214 36.91 56.56 -17.18
C ALA A 214 36.46 58.00 -17.57
N VAL A 215 35.42 58.53 -16.92
CA VAL A 215 34.96 59.91 -17.11
C VAL A 215 35.76 60.89 -16.24
N GLU A 216 36.19 60.49 -15.04
CA GLU A 216 37.05 61.33 -14.17
C GLU A 216 38.51 61.43 -14.65
N ALA A 217 38.97 60.52 -15.51
CA ALA A 217 40.34 60.52 -16.05
C ALA A 217 40.53 61.34 -17.35
N ARG A 218 39.53 62.11 -17.78
CA ARG A 218 39.57 62.98 -18.98
C ARG A 218 39.45 64.45 -18.60
#